data_AF-A0A9P6LWG5-F1
#
_entry.id   AF-A0A9P6LWG5-F1
#
_cell.length_a   1.000
_cell.length_b   1.000
_cell.length_c   1.000
_cell.angle_alpha   90.00
_cell.angle_beta   90.00
_cell.angle_gamma   90.00
#
_symmetry.space_group_name_H-M   'P 1'
#
loop_
_entity.id
_entity.type
_entity.pdbx_description
1 polymer ?
#
loop_
_entity_poly.entity_id
_entity_poly.type
_entity_poly.pdbx_seq_one_letter_code
_entity_poly.pdbx_strand_id
1 'polypeptide(L)'
;MFSRSLLKQAAAPAIRSSVARRTISSTRVALSDKLFVHRDTSDNNANVKFEFSPENMERAKEIMAKYPPQYKKGAIMPLLDLGQRQLGWTSLPVMNTVAKMVEVPPMRVYEVATFYTMYNR
;
A
#
# COMPACT_ATOMS: atom_id res chain seq x y z
N MET A 1 88.11 9.22 -22.97
CA MET A 1 88.64 10.33 -22.16
C MET A 1 87.46 11.19 -21.72
N PHE A 2 87.45 11.60 -20.44
CA PHE A 2 86.47 12.45 -19.74
C PHE A 2 85.14 11.77 -19.35
N SER A 3 84.94 11.30 -18.12
CA SER A 3 85.02 11.94 -16.79
C SER A 3 83.68 12.58 -16.37
N ARG A 4 83.40 12.41 -15.07
CA ARG A 4 82.40 13.07 -14.22
C ARG A 4 81.01 12.43 -14.25
N SER A 5 80.27 12.30 -13.16
CA SER A 5 80.51 12.34 -11.71
C SER A 5 79.11 12.15 -11.09
N LEU A 6 79.06 11.42 -9.98
CA LEU A 6 78.11 11.56 -8.86
C LEU A 6 76.89 12.46 -9.05
N LEU A 7 75.70 11.90 -8.80
CA LEU A 7 74.78 12.48 -7.82
C LEU A 7 73.75 11.43 -7.37
N LYS A 8 73.91 11.02 -6.10
CA LYS A 8 72.85 10.41 -5.29
C LYS A 8 71.64 11.33 -5.34
N GLN A 9 70.52 10.88 -5.90
CA GLN A 9 69.25 11.58 -5.74
C GLN A 9 68.44 10.85 -4.67
N ALA A 10 68.35 11.48 -3.50
CA ALA A 10 67.55 11.01 -2.40
C ALA A 10 66.06 11.09 -2.79
N ALA A 11 65.37 9.95 -2.79
CA ALA A 11 63.92 9.90 -2.94
C ALA A 11 63.29 10.36 -1.62
N ALA A 12 62.68 11.54 -1.60
CA ALA A 12 61.77 11.95 -0.53
C ALA A 12 60.45 11.17 -0.66
N PRO A 13 59.87 10.62 0.44
CA PRO A 13 58.54 10.05 0.36
C PRO A 13 57.52 11.19 0.26
N ALA A 14 56.83 11.28 -0.88
CA ALA A 14 55.65 12.12 -1.00
C ALA A 14 54.56 11.57 -0.08
N ILE A 15 54.26 12.29 1.00
CA ILE A 15 53.11 12.03 1.86
C ILE A 15 51.86 12.29 1.00
N ARG A 16 51.32 11.22 0.40
CA ARG A 16 50.02 11.27 -0.28
C ARG A 16 48.96 11.46 0.80
N SER A 17 48.41 12.66 0.91
CA SER A 17 47.20 12.90 1.69
C SER A 17 46.07 12.08 1.08
N SER A 18 45.73 10.97 1.71
CA SER A 18 44.52 10.23 1.41
C SER A 18 43.32 11.04 1.91
N VAL A 19 42.90 12.05 1.14
CA VAL A 19 41.58 12.65 1.35
C VAL A 19 40.57 11.57 0.98
N ALA A 20 40.12 10.84 2.00
CA ALA A 20 39.03 9.88 1.87
C ALA A 20 37.80 10.64 1.37
N ARG A 21 37.55 10.55 0.06
CA ARG A 21 36.28 10.99 -0.53
C ARG A 21 35.21 10.10 0.08
N ARG A 22 34.45 10.62 1.03
CA ARG A 22 33.23 9.96 1.53
C ARG A 22 32.29 9.81 0.34
N THR A 23 32.15 8.60 -0.17
CA THR A 23 31.15 8.26 -1.17
C THR A 23 29.78 8.37 -0.52
N ILE A 24 29.02 9.41 -0.85
CA ILE A 24 27.62 9.51 -0.46
C ILE A 24 26.90 8.41 -1.22
N SER A 25 26.56 7.31 -0.55
CA SER A 25 25.74 6.24 -1.11
C SER A 25 24.29 6.49 -0.72
N SER A 26 23.43 6.84 -1.67
CA SER A 26 21.99 6.84 -1.45
C SER A 26 21.48 5.40 -1.57
N THR A 27 20.74 4.93 -0.58
CA THR A 27 19.95 3.71 -0.72
C THR A 27 18.83 3.95 -1.74
N ARG A 28 18.48 2.93 -2.53
CA ARG A 28 17.32 3.03 -3.43
C ARG A 28 16.06 3.31 -2.60
N VAL A 29 15.21 4.22 -3.07
CA VAL A 29 13.88 4.45 -2.46
C VAL A 29 13.09 3.16 -2.55
N ALA A 30 12.77 2.55 -1.41
CA ALA A 30 11.84 1.43 -1.35
C ALA A 30 10.43 2.00 -1.57
N LEU A 31 9.88 1.81 -2.76
CA LEU A 31 8.46 2.09 -3.01
C LEU A 31 7.63 1.08 -2.20
N SER A 32 6.55 1.54 -1.58
CA SER A 32 5.59 0.64 -0.94
C SER A 32 4.95 -0.24 -2.00
N ASP A 33 4.92 -1.55 -1.78
CA ASP A 33 4.30 -2.52 -2.68
C ASP A 33 2.76 -2.32 -2.82
N LYS A 34 2.14 -1.63 -1.86
CA LYS A 34 0.70 -1.33 -1.86
C LYS A 34 0.36 -0.06 -2.62
N LEU A 35 -0.43 -0.20 -3.69
CA LEU A 35 -1.06 0.90 -4.41
C LEU A 35 -2.36 1.34 -3.72
N PHE A 36 -2.48 2.65 -3.41
CA PHE A 36 -3.71 3.24 -2.87
C PHE A 36 -4.70 3.70 -3.95
N VAL A 37 -4.32 3.54 -5.22
CA VAL A 37 -5.17 3.80 -6.37
C VAL A 37 -5.68 2.48 -6.94
N HIS A 38 -6.94 2.45 -7.36
CA HIS A 38 -7.50 1.31 -8.08
C HIS A 38 -7.29 1.47 -9.58
N ARG A 39 -6.96 0.37 -10.25
CA ARG A 39 -6.91 0.26 -11.72
C ARG A 39 -7.75 -0.94 -12.10
N ASP A 40 -8.65 -0.77 -13.06
CA ASP A 40 -9.53 -1.83 -13.49
C ASP A 40 -8.72 -2.98 -14.09
N THR A 41 -9.03 -4.20 -13.65
CA THR A 41 -8.49 -5.46 -14.18
C THR A 41 -9.64 -6.33 -14.67
N SER A 42 -9.33 -7.45 -15.33
CA SER A 42 -10.36 -8.41 -15.75
C SER A 42 -11.24 -8.88 -14.58
N ASP A 43 -10.61 -9.07 -13.42
CA ASP A 43 -11.23 -9.73 -12.27
C ASP A 43 -11.74 -8.72 -11.22
N ASN A 44 -11.17 -7.51 -11.19
CA ASN A 44 -11.55 -6.42 -10.28
C ASN A 44 -11.85 -5.15 -11.08
N ASN A 45 -13.13 -4.92 -11.39
CA ASN A 45 -13.63 -3.73 -12.07
C ASN A 45 -15.06 -3.39 -11.61
N ALA A 46 -15.56 -2.23 -12.03
CA ALA A 46 -16.88 -1.73 -11.61
C ALA A 46 -18.07 -2.52 -12.18
N ASN A 47 -17.86 -3.31 -13.23
CA ASN A 47 -18.92 -4.07 -13.90
C ASN A 47 -19.13 -5.46 -13.29
N VAL A 48 -18.14 -5.99 -12.57
CA VAL A 48 -18.30 -7.26 -11.83
C VAL A 48 -19.39 -7.07 -10.78
N LYS A 49 -20.39 -7.96 -10.77
CA LYS A 49 -21.47 -7.91 -9.80
C LYS A 49 -21.12 -8.76 -8.58
N PHE A 50 -21.16 -8.18 -7.39
CA PHE A 50 -21.01 -8.89 -6.13
C PHE A 50 -22.29 -8.78 -5.30
N GLU A 51 -22.77 -9.92 -4.81
CA GLU A 51 -23.88 -10.01 -3.87
C GLU A 51 -23.49 -10.93 -2.71
N PHE A 52 -23.98 -10.60 -1.51
CA PHE A 52 -23.77 -11.45 -0.34
C PHE A 52 -24.58 -12.74 -0.48
N SER A 53 -24.03 -13.85 0.04
CA SER A 53 -24.81 -15.08 0.19
C SER A 53 -26.04 -14.84 1.09
N PRO A 54 -27.11 -15.64 0.97
CA PRO A 54 -28.32 -15.43 1.77
C PRO A 54 -28.04 -15.44 3.29
N GLU A 55 -27.16 -16.33 3.75
CA GLU A 55 -26.70 -16.36 5.15
C GLU A 55 -25.97 -15.07 5.56
N ASN A 56 -25.07 -14.56 4.71
CA ASN A 56 -24.36 -13.32 4.99
C ASN A 56 -25.29 -12.09 4.89
N MET A 57 -26.33 -12.15 4.07
CA MET A 57 -27.35 -11.09 4.03
C MET A 57 -28.11 -10.97 5.35
N GLU A 58 -28.39 -12.08 6.03
CA GLU A 58 -29.01 -12.06 7.37
C GLU A 58 -28.05 -11.45 8.39
N ARG A 59 -26.80 -11.89 8.41
CA ARG A 59 -25.75 -11.31 9.28
C ARG A 59 -25.53 -9.83 9.02
N ALA A 60 -25.57 -9.40 7.76
CA ALA A 60 -25.44 -7.99 7.41
C ALA A 60 -26.60 -7.16 7.97
N LYS A 61 -27.83 -7.68 7.94
CA LYS A 61 -29.00 -7.02 8.56
C LYS A 61 -28.84 -6.93 10.09
N GLU A 62 -28.36 -8.00 10.73
CA GLU A 62 -28.07 -7.99 12.17
C GLU A 62 -27.00 -6.95 12.53
N ILE A 63 -25.94 -6.84 11.74
CA ILE A 63 -24.89 -5.83 11.90
C ILE A 63 -25.49 -4.42 11.76
N MET A 64 -26.30 -4.19 10.74
CA MET A 64 -26.94 -2.88 10.52
C MET A 64 -27.89 -2.51 11.67
N ALA A 65 -28.61 -3.49 12.24
CA ALA A 65 -29.53 -3.27 13.35
C ALA A 65 -28.84 -2.81 14.65
N LYS A 66 -27.54 -3.05 14.81
CA LYS A 66 -26.76 -2.56 15.97
C LYS A 66 -26.54 -1.05 15.94
N TYR A 67 -26.69 -0.41 14.79
CA TYR A 67 -26.47 1.02 14.62
C TYR A 67 -27.81 1.74 14.44
N PRO A 68 -28.01 2.90 15.06
CA PRO A 68 -29.21 3.70 14.85
C PRO A 68 -29.30 4.18 13.39
N PRO A 69 -30.52 4.40 12.87
CA PRO A 69 -30.74 4.68 11.45
C PRO A 69 -30.09 5.98 10.95
N GLN A 70 -29.82 6.94 11.84
CA GLN A 70 -29.11 8.18 11.51
C GLN A 70 -27.60 7.96 11.32
N TYR A 71 -27.04 6.86 11.85
CA TYR A 71 -25.61 6.58 11.88
C TYR A 71 -25.27 5.21 11.25
N LYS A 72 -25.98 4.82 10.19
CA LYS A 72 -25.71 3.58 9.41
C LYS A 72 -24.26 3.47 8.95
N LYS A 73 -23.56 4.59 8.72
CA LYS A 73 -22.14 4.65 8.34
C LYS A 73 -21.20 3.91 9.33
N GLY A 74 -21.61 3.71 10.58
CA GLY A 74 -20.85 2.91 11.55
C GLY A 74 -20.73 1.44 11.16
N ALA A 75 -21.67 0.92 10.35
CA ALA A 75 -21.67 -0.46 9.89
C ALA A 75 -20.68 -0.76 8.76
N ILE A 76 -19.98 0.24 8.20
CA ILE A 76 -19.09 0.04 7.04
C ILE A 76 -17.99 -0.99 7.34
N MET A 77 -17.31 -0.87 8.49
CA MET A 77 -16.24 -1.80 8.87
C MET A 77 -16.73 -3.25 8.99
N PRO A 78 -17.74 -3.57 9.81
CA PRO A 78 -18.19 -4.96 9.95
C PRO A 78 -18.80 -5.52 8.64
N LEU A 79 -19.40 -4.70 7.79
CA LEU A 79 -19.90 -5.14 6.49
C LEU A 79 -18.78 -5.43 5.48
N LEU A 80 -17.70 -4.64 5.49
CA LEU A 80 -16.51 -4.90 4.68
C LEU A 80 -15.80 -6.19 5.14
N ASP A 81 -15.66 -6.39 6.45
CA ASP A 81 -15.09 -7.63 7.00
C ASP A 81 -15.90 -8.86 6.58
N LEU A 82 -17.23 -8.77 6.63
CA LEU A 82 -18.12 -9.83 6.16
C LEU A 82 -17.91 -10.14 4.67
N GLY A 83 -17.79 -9.10 3.83
CA GLY A 83 -17.53 -9.25 2.39
C GLY A 83 -16.16 -9.87 2.10
N GLN A 84 -15.13 -9.45 2.84
CA GLN A 84 -13.80 -10.02 2.75
C GLN A 84 -13.78 -11.50 3.17
N ARG A 85 -14.53 -11.90 4.20
CA ARG A 85 -14.63 -13.32 4.59
C ARG A 85 -15.31 -14.18 3.54
N GLN A 86 -16.24 -13.61 2.77
CA GLN A 86 -16.93 -14.33 1.71
C GLN A 86 -16.05 -14.57 0.48
N LEU A 87 -15.27 -13.57 0.04
CA LEU A 87 -14.43 -13.68 -1.16
C LEU A 87 -12.96 -14.02 -0.87
N GLY A 88 -12.49 -13.81 0.36
CA GLY A 88 -11.08 -13.83 0.76
C GLY A 88 -10.36 -12.48 0.64
N TRP A 89 -10.94 -11.52 -0.08
CA TRP A 89 -10.38 -10.20 -0.36
C TRP A 89 -11.49 -9.17 -0.59
N THR A 90 -11.17 -7.89 -0.44
CA THR A 90 -12.05 -6.73 -0.57
C THR A 90 -11.93 -6.13 -1.97
N SER A 91 -12.64 -6.71 -2.93
CA SER A 91 -12.69 -6.22 -4.30
C SER A 91 -13.56 -4.95 -4.44
N LEU A 92 -13.39 -4.21 -5.55
CA LEU A 92 -14.19 -3.02 -5.87
C LEU A 92 -15.71 -3.27 -5.81
N PRO A 93 -16.25 -4.38 -6.37
CA PRO A 93 -17.69 -4.62 -6.30
C PRO A 93 -18.18 -4.87 -4.87
N VAL A 94 -17.38 -5.46 -3.97
CA VAL A 94 -17.74 -5.58 -2.55
C VAL A 94 -17.94 -4.21 -1.92
N MET A 95 -16.98 -3.31 -2.12
CA MET A 95 -17.04 -1.95 -1.59
C MET A 95 -18.27 -1.20 -2.13
N ASN A 96 -18.58 -1.35 -3.42
CA ASN A 96 -19.76 -0.76 -4.04
C ASN A 96 -21.07 -1.32 -3.49
N THR A 97 -21.16 -2.62 -3.25
CA THR A 97 -22.34 -3.26 -2.67
C THR A 97 -22.57 -2.79 -1.23
N VAL A 98 -21.50 -2.70 -0.41
CA VAL A 98 -21.59 -2.16 0.95
C VAL A 98 -22.01 -0.69 0.95
N ALA A 99 -21.48 0.12 0.04
CA ALA A 99 -21.86 1.53 -0.10
C ALA A 99 -23.36 1.69 -0.38
N LYS A 100 -23.91 0.86 -1.28
CA LYS A 100 -25.35 0.83 -1.60
C LYS A 100 -26.19 0.43 -0.39
N MET A 101 -25.76 -0.55 0.39
CA MET A 101 -26.50 -1.02 1.58
C MET A 101 -26.56 0.04 2.70
N VAL A 102 -25.48 0.79 2.86
CA VAL A 102 -25.36 1.80 3.93
C VAL A 102 -25.83 3.19 3.47
N GLU A 103 -26.21 3.33 2.19
CA GLU A 103 -26.69 4.58 1.56
C GLU A 103 -25.64 5.71 1.66
N VAL A 104 -24.37 5.37 1.54
CA VAL A 104 -23.25 6.33 1.57
C VAL A 104 -22.54 6.38 0.21
N PRO A 105 -21.88 7.51 -0.13
CA PRO A 105 -21.05 7.56 -1.32
C PRO A 105 -19.95 6.48 -1.26
N PRO A 106 -19.68 5.76 -2.37
CA PRO A 106 -18.70 4.67 -2.39
C PRO A 106 -17.29 5.13 -1.98
N MET A 107 -16.97 6.41 -2.23
CA MET A 107 -15.70 7.02 -1.79
C MET A 107 -15.45 6.85 -0.29
N ARG A 108 -16.49 6.95 0.56
CA ARG A 108 -16.35 6.77 2.02
C ARG A 108 -15.97 5.34 2.38
N VAL A 109 -16.44 4.37 1.61
CA VAL A 109 -16.09 2.96 1.80
C VAL A 109 -14.65 2.72 1.33
N TYR A 110 -14.24 3.35 0.23
CA TYR A 110 -12.86 3.28 -0.26
C TYR A 110 -11.86 3.88 0.72
N GLU A 111 -12.18 5.01 1.34
CA GLU A 111 -11.38 5.62 2.41
C GLU A 111 -11.18 4.64 3.57
N VAL A 112 -12.25 3.98 4.03
CA VAL A 112 -12.16 3.00 5.11
C VAL A 112 -11.33 1.78 4.71
N ALA A 113 -11.57 1.23 3.51
CA ALA A 113 -10.88 0.05 3.01
C ALA A 113 -9.37 0.30 2.73
N THR A 114 -9.00 1.53 2.38
CA THR A 114 -7.59 1.93 2.17
C THR A 114 -6.89 2.28 3.48
N PHE A 115 -7.63 2.80 4.46
CA PHE A 115 -7.10 3.24 5.75
C PHE A 115 -6.72 2.06 6.67
N TYR A 116 -7.57 1.04 6.77
CA TYR A 116 -7.32 -0.10 7.64
C TYR A 116 -6.50 -1.20 6.95
N THR A 117 -5.40 -1.61 7.58
CA THR A 117 -4.46 -2.61 7.04
C THR A 117 -5.02 -4.03 6.95
N MET A 118 -6.13 -4.32 7.63
CA MET A 118 -6.81 -5.62 7.64
C MET A 118 -7.47 -5.96 6.29
N TYR A 119 -7.78 -4.94 5.48
CA TYR A 119 -8.46 -5.15 4.20
C TYR A 119 -7.45 -5.44 3.09
N ASN A 120 -7.56 -6.62 2.50
CA ASN A 120 -6.76 -7.04 1.36
C ASN A 120 -7.48 -6.62 0.09
N ARG A 121 -6.87 -5.74 -0.72
CA ARG A 121 -7.48 -5.17 -1.93
C ARG A 121 -6.70 -5.54 -3.16
#